data_AF-A0A2K3P4A5-F1
#
_entry.id   AF-A0A2K3P4A5-F1
#
_cell.length_a   1.000
_cell.length_b   1.000
_cell.length_c   1.000
_cell.angle_alpha   90.00
_cell.angle_beta   90.00
_cell.angle_gamma   90.00
#
_symmetry.space_group_name_H-M   'P 1'
#
loop_
_entity.id
_entity.type
_entity.pdbx_description
1 polymer ?
#
loop_
_entity_poly.entity_id
_entity_poly.type
_entity_poly.pdbx_seq_one_letter_code
_entity_poly.pdbx_strand_id
1 'polypeptide(L)'
;MEKYHQQRKSRRTVSVNIQGSKVPLYGAGANVASSVDNGKVSMTLVFEVKSRGNVVGKLVRTKHTQHVSCSVAIDPHNNKSIKLKENECKYN
;
A
#
# COMPACT_ATOMS: atom_id res chain seq x y z
N MET A 1 21.21 26.43 -15.47
CA MET A 1 20.82 25.00 -15.62
C MET A 1 20.49 24.29 -14.31
N GLU A 2 20.78 24.87 -13.14
CA GLU A 2 20.61 24.20 -11.83
C GLU A 2 19.17 23.84 -11.41
N LYS A 3 18.14 24.48 -11.98
CA LYS A 3 16.75 24.34 -11.50
C LYS A 3 16.11 22.96 -11.72
N TYR A 4 16.73 22.08 -12.51
CA TYR A 4 16.20 20.74 -12.82
C TYR A 4 17.13 19.60 -12.38
N HIS A 5 18.21 19.89 -11.66
CA HIS A 5 19.16 18.86 -11.23
C HIS A 5 18.75 18.25 -9.88
N GLN A 6 18.12 17.08 -9.90
CA GLN A 6 17.81 16.33 -8.68
C GLN A 6 19.04 15.54 -8.23
N GLN A 7 19.46 15.69 -6.97
CA GLN A 7 20.59 14.94 -6.43
C GLN A 7 20.37 13.42 -6.52
N ARG A 8 21.41 12.67 -6.90
CA ARG A 8 21.39 11.22 -7.08
C ARG A 8 20.93 10.43 -5.85
N LYS A 9 21.07 10.98 -4.64
CA LYS A 9 20.64 10.39 -3.36
C LYS A 9 19.52 11.19 -2.67
N SER A 10 18.60 11.76 -3.44
CA SER A 10 17.40 12.39 -2.87
C SER A 10 16.41 11.32 -2.38
N ARG A 11 16.08 11.33 -1.09
CA ARG A 11 14.93 10.58 -0.54
C ARG A 11 13.75 11.54 -0.45
N ARG A 12 12.58 11.10 -0.91
CA ARG A 12 11.32 11.85 -0.76
C ARG A 12 10.23 10.91 -0.28
N THR A 13 9.56 11.29 0.79
CA THR A 13 8.35 10.61 1.25
C THR A 13 7.17 11.06 0.40
N VAL A 14 6.39 10.12 -0.11
CA VAL A 14 5.19 10.38 -0.89
C VAL A 14 4.01 9.76 -0.16
N SER A 15 2.99 10.56 0.14
CA SER A 15 1.73 10.09 0.71
C SER A 15 0.76 9.76 -0.42
N VAL A 16 0.22 8.54 -0.42
CA VAL A 16 -0.77 8.09 -1.39
C VAL A 16 -2.02 7.59 -0.67
N ASN A 17 -3.20 7.90 -1.20
CA ASN A 17 -4.46 7.37 -0.71
C ASN A 17 -4.83 6.11 -1.49
N ILE A 18 -5.08 5.01 -0.79
CA ILE A 18 -5.51 3.74 -1.39
C ILE A 18 -6.98 3.56 -1.04
N GLN A 19 -7.85 3.61 -2.05
CA GLN A 19 -9.29 3.42 -1.89
C GLN A 19 -9.72 2.12 -2.58
N GLY A 20 -10.32 1.21 -1.81
CA GLY A 20 -11.04 0.05 -2.34
C GLY A 20 -12.53 0.36 -2.42
N SER A 21 -13.11 0.33 -3.63
CA SER A 21 -14.56 0.46 -3.82
C SER A 21 -15.17 -0.92 -4.08
N LYS A 22 -16.18 -1.30 -3.31
CA LYS A 22 -16.89 -2.59 -3.44
C LYS A 22 -15.95 -3.79 -3.49
N VAL A 23 -14.91 -3.80 -2.66
CA VAL A 23 -13.96 -4.92 -2.59
C VAL A 23 -14.70 -6.16 -2.08
N PRO A 24 -14.82 -7.23 -2.88
CA PRO A 24 -15.55 -8.41 -2.47
C PRO A 24 -14.77 -9.12 -1.37
N LEU A 25 -15.38 -9.29 -0.21
CA LEU A 25 -14.85 -10.12 0.87
C LEU A 25 -15.42 -11.53 0.71
N TYR A 26 -14.79 -12.34 -0.13
CA TYR A 26 -15.21 -13.72 -0.31
C TYR A 26 -15.03 -14.50 1.01
N GLY A 27 -16.09 -15.16 1.46
CA GLY A 27 -16.13 -15.86 2.76
C GLY A 27 -16.52 -14.98 3.94
N ALA A 28 -16.67 -13.66 3.78
CA ALA A 28 -17.22 -12.77 4.80
C ALA A 28 -18.73 -12.64 4.63
N GLY A 29 -19.49 -13.58 5.19
CA GLY A 29 -20.93 -13.37 5.42
C GLY A 29 -21.17 -12.19 6.37
N ALA A 30 -22.41 -11.66 6.42
CA ALA A 30 -22.80 -10.55 7.29
C ALA A 30 -22.45 -10.75 8.78
N ASN A 31 -22.20 -12.01 9.20
CA ASN A 31 -21.87 -12.40 10.58
C ASN A 31 -20.37 -12.73 10.79
N VAL A 32 -19.47 -12.44 9.85
CA VAL A 32 -18.04 -12.75 10.07
C VAL A 32 -17.39 -11.84 11.12
N ALA A 33 -17.92 -10.63 11.31
CA ALA A 33 -17.49 -9.76 12.40
C ALA A 33 -17.91 -10.31 13.78
N SER A 34 -19.09 -10.93 13.90
CA SER A 34 -19.62 -11.41 15.17
C SER A 34 -19.01 -12.73 15.65
N SER A 35 -18.33 -13.47 14.78
CA SER A 35 -17.60 -14.70 15.13
C SER A 35 -16.16 -14.47 15.61
N VAL A 36 -15.63 -13.24 15.54
CA VAL A 36 -14.25 -12.93 15.96
C VAL A 36 -14.31 -12.17 17.28
N ASP A 37 -13.52 -12.61 18.27
CA ASP A 37 -13.48 -12.13 19.68
C ASP A 37 -13.33 -10.60 19.88
N ASN A 38 -13.16 -9.82 18.80
CA ASN A 38 -13.03 -8.36 18.84
C ASN A 38 -13.76 -7.62 17.70
N GLY A 39 -14.62 -8.28 16.91
CA GLY A 39 -15.30 -7.64 15.78
C GLY A 39 -14.40 -7.30 14.58
N LYS A 40 -13.09 -7.50 14.70
CA LYS A 40 -12.08 -7.17 13.69
C LYS A 40 -11.74 -8.36 12.83
N VAL A 41 -11.72 -8.17 11.52
CA VAL A 41 -11.36 -9.20 10.56
C VAL A 41 -9.92 -8.98 10.10
N SER A 42 -9.03 -9.90 10.46
CA SER A 42 -7.65 -9.90 9.99
C SER A 42 -7.57 -10.38 8.54
N MET A 43 -6.89 -9.62 7.69
CA MET A 43 -6.73 -9.87 6.27
C MET A 43 -5.30 -9.54 5.83
N THR A 44 -4.92 -10.03 4.66
CA THR A 44 -3.65 -9.67 4.02
C THR A 44 -3.92 -8.80 2.80
N LEU A 45 -3.50 -7.53 2.85
CA LEU A 45 -3.57 -6.61 1.74
C LEU A 45 -2.32 -6.77 0.86
N VAL A 46 -2.52 -7.14 -0.39
CA VAL A 46 -1.44 -7.34 -1.37
C VAL A 46 -1.57 -6.34 -2.50
N PHE A 47 -0.52 -5.57 -2.76
CA PHE A 47 -0.48 -4.58 -3.84
C PHE A 47 0.93 -4.43 -4.43
N GLU A 48 1.01 -3.81 -5.62
CA GLU A 48 2.27 -3.59 -6.33
C GLU A 48 2.56 -2.09 -6.45
N VAL A 49 3.78 -1.68 -6.10
CA VAL A 49 4.27 -0.31 -6.26
C VAL A 49 5.20 -0.24 -7.47
N LYS A 50 4.77 0.44 -8.53
CA LYS A 50 5.57 0.67 -9.74
C LYS A 50 6.20 2.05 -9.74
N SER A 51 7.52 2.11 -9.74
CA SER A 51 8.28 3.36 -9.92
C SER A 51 9.08 3.34 -11.22
N ARG A 52 9.26 4.52 -11.82
CA ARG A 52 10.00 4.69 -13.08
C ARG A 52 10.84 5.96 -13.00
N GLY A 53 12.09 5.89 -13.42
CA GLY A 53 13.02 7.02 -13.39
C GLY A 53 13.87 7.09 -14.65
N ASN A 54 14.11 8.30 -15.15
CA ASN A 54 15.03 8.55 -16.26
C ASN A 54 16.40 8.90 -15.67
N VAL A 55 17.39 8.00 -15.80
CA VAL A 55 18.72 8.17 -15.18
C VAL A 55 19.69 8.89 -16.12
N VAL A 56 19.51 8.73 -17.43
CA VAL A 56 20.29 9.43 -18.48
C VAL A 56 19.32 9.99 -19.52
N GLY A 57 18.57 11.02 -19.14
CA GLY A 57 17.52 11.59 -20.00
C GLY A 57 16.51 10.52 -20.45
N LYS A 58 16.00 10.63 -21.69
CA LYS A 58 15.09 9.62 -22.26
C LYS A 58 15.80 8.33 -22.72
N LEU A 59 17.14 8.29 -22.71
CA LEU A 59 17.92 7.16 -23.21
C LEU A 59 17.88 5.96 -22.26
N VAL A 60 18.00 6.21 -20.95
CA VAL A 60 17.99 5.15 -19.92
C VAL A 60 16.85 5.38 -18.95
N ARG A 61 15.83 4.53 -19.04
CA ARG A 61 14.67 4.51 -18.15
C ARG A 61 14.70 3.29 -17.24
N THR A 62 14.95 3.51 -15.95
CA THR A 62 14.80 2.47 -14.93
C THR A 62 13.33 2.26 -14.60
N LYS A 63 12.98 1.00 -14.36
CA LYS A 63 11.66 0.59 -13.88
C LYS A 63 11.91 -0.27 -12.66
N HIS A 64 11.20 0.01 -11.58
CA HIS A 64 11.26 -0.77 -10.37
C HIS A 64 9.84 -1.13 -9.97
N THR A 65 9.64 -2.39 -9.66
CA THR A 65 8.40 -2.93 -9.11
C THR A 65 8.73 -3.42 -7.72
N GLN A 66 7.92 -3.05 -6.73
CA GLN A 66 7.93 -3.71 -5.43
C GLN A 66 6.58 -4.34 -5.19
N HIS A 67 6.62 -5.59 -4.74
CA HIS A 67 5.46 -6.29 -4.26
C HIS A 67 5.35 -6.07 -2.75
N VAL A 68 4.20 -5.54 -2.31
CA VAL A 68 3.97 -5.21 -0.91
C VAL A 68 2.82 -6.07 -0.39
N SER A 69 3.07 -6.75 0.72
CA SER A 69 2.07 -7.55 1.43
C SER A 69 2.01 -7.11 2.88
N CYS A 70 0.85 -6.59 3.31
CA CYS A 70 0.64 -6.07 4.65
C CYS A 70 -0.46 -6.84 5.37
N SER A 71 -0.25 -7.15 6.64
CA SER A 71 -1.32 -7.67 7.50
C SER A 71 -2.16 -6.51 8.03
N VAL A 72 -3.48 -6.57 7.85
CA VAL A 72 -4.40 -5.51 8.27
C VAL A 72 -5.58 -6.09 9.04
N ALA A 73 -6.03 -5.40 10.09
CA ALA A 73 -7.24 -5.75 10.81
C ALA A 73 -8.33 -4.72 10.49
N ILE A 74 -9.37 -5.16 9.76
CA ILE A 74 -10.49 -4.30 9.38
C ILE A 74 -11.55 -4.36 10.47
N ASP A 75 -11.95 -3.19 10.95
CA ASP A 75 -13.06 -3.03 11.86
C ASP A 75 -14.28 -2.54 11.05
N PRO A 76 -15.32 -3.38 10.86
CA PRO A 76 -16.50 -3.04 10.07
C PRO A 76 -17.34 -1.93 10.70
N HIS A 77 -17.17 -1.63 11.98
CA HIS A 77 -17.87 -0.56 12.67
C HIS A 77 -17.13 0.79 12.59
N ASN A 78 -15.91 0.81 12.07
CA ASN A 78 -15.05 1.99 12.06
C ASN A 78 -14.60 2.36 10.65
N ASN A 79 -15.18 3.43 10.12
CA ASN A 79 -14.86 3.96 8.79
C ASN A 79 -13.63 4.88 8.75
N LYS A 80 -12.79 4.90 9.79
CA LYS A 80 -11.56 5.69 9.81
C LYS A 80 -10.50 5.07 8.90
N SER A 81 -9.57 5.90 8.42
CA SER A 81 -8.43 5.43 7.65
C SER A 81 -7.56 4.46 8.46
N ILE A 82 -7.21 3.34 7.83
CA ILE A 82 -6.31 2.34 8.41
C ILE A 82 -4.87 2.78 8.15
N LYS A 83 -4.12 3.00 9.22
CA LYS A 83 -2.68 3.26 9.12
C LYS A 83 -1.94 1.93 9.04
N LEU A 84 -1.30 1.68 7.90
CA LEU A 84 -0.40 0.52 7.73
C LEU A 84 0.86 0.76 8.55
N LYS A 85 1.17 -0.14 9.50
CA LYS A 85 2.43 -0.06 10.23
C LYS A 85 3.54 -0.69 9.42
N GLU A 86 4.73 -0.12 9.48
CA GLU A 86 5.89 -0.56 8.70
C GLU A 86 6.31 -2.00 9.06
N ASN A 87 6.17 -2.40 10.32
CA ASN A 87 6.48 -3.75 10.81
C ASN A 87 5.46 -4.82 10.40
N GLU A 88 4.29 -4.43 9.90
CA GLU A 88 3.22 -5.36 9.47
C GLU A 88 3.27 -5.62 7.96
N CYS A 89 4.21 -4.98 7.24
CA CYS A 89 4.37 -5.06 5.79
C CYS A 89 5.68 -5.76 5.39
N LYS A 90 5.60 -6.59 4.34
CA LYS A 90 6.72 -7.25 3.68
C LYS A 90 6.91 -6.67 2.27
N TYR A 91 8.17 -6.45 1.89
CA TYR A 91 8.57 -5.85 0.60
C TYR A 91 9.43 -6.88 -0.17
N ASN A 92 8.90 -7.40 -1.27
CA ASN A 92 9.59 -8.31 -2.19
C ASN A 92 9.85 -7.65 -3.55
#